data_AF-Q9M3N9-F1
#
_entry.id   AF-Q9M3N9-F1
#
_cell.length_a   1.000
_cell.length_b   1.000
_cell.length_c   1.000
_cell.angle_alpha   90.00
_cell.angle_beta   90.00
_cell.angle_gamma   90.00
#
_symmetry.space_group_name_H-M   'P 1'
#
loop_
_entity.id
_entity.type
_entity.pdbx_description
1 polymer ?
#
loop_
_entity_poly.entity_id
_entity_poly.type
_entity_poly.pdbx_seq_one_letter_code
_entity_poly.pdbx_strand_id
1 'polypeptide(L)' 'LLHRNDAACQARGFYTYEAFIAAAKAFPSFGTTGSTETRKREVAAFFGQTSHETTGGWPTAPGGPFAWGYCF' A
#
# COMPACT_ATOMS: atom_id res chain seq x y z
N LEU A 1 2.69 0.85 4.98
CA LEU A 1 3.73 1.19 3.97
C LEU A 1 4.88 1.94 4.63
N LEU A 2 5.63 1.23 5.48
CA LEU A 2 6.61 1.85 6.39
C LEU A 2 7.91 2.24 5.64
N HIS A 3 8.40 1.36 4.77
CA HIS A 3 9.70 1.53 4.09
C HIS A 3 9.61 2.00 2.63
N ARG A 4 8.42 2.34 2.10
CA ARG A 4 8.26 2.76 0.69
C ARG A 4 9.11 3.96 0.26
N ASN A 5 9.50 4.80 1.23
CA ASN A 5 10.31 6.01 1.02
C ASN A 5 11.76 5.83 1.51
N ASP A 6 12.18 4.60 1.79
CA ASP A 6 13.58 4.28 2.09
C ASP A 6 14.47 4.65 0.89
N ALA A 7 15.73 5.03 1.15
CA ALA A 7 16.68 5.40 0.10
C ALA A 7 16.97 4.26 -0.89
N ALA A 8 16.77 3.00 -0.47
CA ALA A 8 16.92 1.83 -1.33
C ALA A 8 15.75 1.61 -2.30
N CYS A 9 14.62 2.30 -2.13
CA CYS A 9 13.42 2.13 -2.96
C CYS A 9 13.44 3.02 -4.21
N GLN A 10 13.15 2.43 -5.36
CA GLN A 10 13.10 3.13 -6.66
C GLN A 10 11.95 4.14 -6.71
N ALA A 11 10.80 3.78 -6.13
CA ALA A 11 9.62 4.64 -6.07
C ALA A 11 9.61 5.63 -4.90
N ARG A 12 10.76 5.87 -4.26
CA ARG A 12 10.85 6.78 -3.10
C ARG A 12 10.24 8.14 -3.42
N GLY A 13 9.22 8.52 -2.65
CA GLY A 13 8.49 9.79 -2.78
C GLY A 13 7.36 9.79 -3.82
N PHE A 14 7.23 8.74 -4.63
CA PHE A 14 6.20 8.65 -5.67
C PHE A 14 4.80 8.36 -5.09
N TYR A 15 4.71 7.36 -4.21
CA TYR A 15 3.43 6.94 -3.61
C TYR A 15 3.04 7.83 -2.42
N THR A 16 2.32 8.91 -2.69
CA THR A 16 1.80 9.82 -1.65
C THR A 16 0.41 9.41 -1.17
N TYR A 17 0.06 9.81 0.06
CA TYR A 17 -1.28 9.56 0.59
C TYR A 17 -2.34 10.33 -0.19
N GLU A 18 -2.00 11.57 -0.58
CA GLU A 18 -2.84 12.48 -1.34
C GLU A 18 -3.19 11.88 -2.72
N ALA A 19 -2.21 11.28 -3.41
CA ALA A 19 -2.44 10.59 -4.68
C ALA A 19 -3.38 9.39 -4.51
N PHE A 20 -3.19 8.58 -3.47
CA PHE A 20 -4.08 7.46 -3.16
C PHE A 20 -5.52 7.94 -2.91
N ILE A 21 -5.71 8.98 -2.09
CA ILE A 21 -7.05 9.52 -1.81
C ILE A 21 -7.68 10.16 -3.06
N ALA A 22 -6.91 10.86 -3.89
CA ALA A 22 -7.39 11.40 -5.16
C ALA A 22 -7.86 10.29 -6.11
N ALA A 23 -7.08 9.20 -6.23
CA ALA A 23 -7.47 8.03 -7.03
C ALA A 23 -8.71 7.33 -6.45
N ALA A 24 -8.76 7.11 -5.13
CA ALA A 24 -9.90 6.46 -4.48
C ALA A 24 -11.21 7.24 -4.69
N LYS A 25 -11.17 8.58 -4.73
CA LYS A 25 -12.35 9.41 -5.05
C LYS A 25 -12.92 9.16 -6.45
N ALA A 26 -12.10 8.71 -7.40
CA ALA A 26 -12.56 8.34 -8.73
C ALA A 26 -13.31 6.99 -8.76
N PHE A 27 -13.21 6.19 -7.68
CA PHE A 27 -13.89 4.92 -7.52
C PHE A 27 -14.74 4.93 -6.23
N PRO A 28 -15.91 5.62 -6.23
CA PRO A 28 -16.65 5.91 -5.01
C PRO A 28 -17.06 4.69 -4.18
N SER A 29 -17.17 3.50 -4.78
CA SER A 29 -17.51 2.23 -4.12
C SER A 29 -16.32 1.58 -3.39
N PHE A 30 -15.09 1.95 -3.72
CA PHE A 30 -13.87 1.39 -3.13
C PHE A 30 -13.70 1.85 -1.68
N GLY A 31 -13.67 0.90 -0.74
CA GLY A 31 -13.52 1.18 0.69
C GLY A 31 -14.76 1.82 1.32
N THR A 32 -15.90 1.87 0.62
CA THR A 32 -17.15 2.47 1.09
C THR A 32 -18.33 1.49 1.05
N THR A 33 -18.14 0.30 0.51
CA THR A 33 -19.19 -0.72 0.34
C THR A 33 -19.28 -1.63 1.56
N GLY A 34 -20.50 -1.92 2.04
CA GLY A 34 -20.75 -2.84 3.15
C GLY A 34 -20.44 -2.28 4.54
N SER A 35 -20.20 -3.17 5.50
CA SER A 35 -19.87 -2.82 6.90
C SER A 35 -18.48 -2.20 7.03
N THR A 36 -18.20 -1.53 8.14
CA THR A 36 -16.87 -0.99 8.43
C THR A 36 -15.77 -2.07 8.37
N GLU A 37 -16.09 -3.30 8.78
CA GLU A 37 -15.15 -4.43 8.68
C GLU A 37 -14.87 -4.78 7.21
N THR A 38 -15.91 -4.90 6.37
CA THR A 38 -15.76 -5.18 4.93
C THR A 38 -14.93 -4.10 4.25
N ARG A 39 -15.18 -2.82 4.55
CA ARG A 39 -14.41 -1.69 4.00
C ARG A 39 -12.94 -1.75 4.38
N LYS A 40 -12.64 -2.03 5.64
CA LYS A 40 -11.25 -2.22 6.11
C LYS A 40 -10.59 -3.40 5.43
N ARG A 41 -11.31 -4.51 5.25
CA ARG A 41 -10.82 -5.71 4.59
C ARG A 41 -10.52 -5.46 3.11
N GLU A 42 -11.37 -4.73 2.41
CA GLU A 42 -11.16 -4.34 1.01
C GLU A 42 -9.87 -3.53 0.85
N VAL A 43 -9.69 -2.49 1.68
CA VAL A 43 -8.48 -1.65 1.66
C VAL A 43 -7.24 -2.47 2.04
N ALA A 44 -7.33 -3.35 3.04
CA ALA A 44 -6.24 -4.23 3.41
C ALA A 44 -5.88 -5.23 2.30
N ALA A 45 -6.86 -5.80 1.60
CA ALA A 45 -6.64 -6.70 0.47
C ALA A 45 -5.99 -5.97 -0.71
N PHE A 46 -6.49 -4.77 -1.04
CA PHE A 46 -5.89 -3.92 -2.07
C PHE A 46 -4.43 -3.63 -1.77
N PHE A 47 -4.12 -3.11 -0.56
CA PHE A 47 -2.75 -2.83 -0.18
C PHE A 47 -1.90 -4.09 -0.05
N GLY A 48 -2.45 -5.23 0.36
CA GLY A 48 -1.75 -6.50 0.43
C GLY A 48 -1.27 -6.97 -0.94
N GLN A 49 -2.18 -7.03 -1.91
CA GLN A 49 -1.86 -7.45 -3.28
C GLN A 49 -0.87 -6.48 -3.95
N THR A 50 -1.19 -5.19 -3.95
CA THR A 50 -0.32 -4.19 -4.58
C THR A 50 1.04 -4.05 -3.90
N SER A 51 1.13 -4.29 -2.59
CA SER A 51 2.41 -4.36 -1.88
C SER A 51 3.24 -5.55 -2.33
N HIS A 52 2.63 -6.70 -2.64
CA HIS A 52 3.34 -7.86 -3.18
C HIS A 52 3.95 -7.54 -4.55
N GLU A 53 3.16 -6.93 -5.45
CA GLU A 53 3.62 -6.55 -6.80
C GLU A 53 4.77 -5.55 -6.80
N THR A 54 4.88 -4.73 -5.74
CA THR A 54 5.86 -3.63 -5.64
C THR A 54 6.82 -3.81 -4.46
N THR A 55 6.97 -5.03 -3.96
CA THR A 55 7.74 -5.29 -2.74
C THR A 55 9.24 -5.12 -2.98
N GLY A 56 9.91 -4.42 -2.06
CA GLY A 56 11.36 -4.45 -1.91
C GLY A 56 11.83 -5.33 -0.76
N GLY A 57 10.93 -6.10 -0.14
CA GLY A 57 11.21 -6.84 1.10
C GLY A 57 11.97 -8.14 0.88
N TRP A 58 12.84 -8.47 1.83
CA TRP A 58 13.57 -9.74 1.93
C TRP A 58 13.36 -10.38 3.33
N PRO A 59 13.72 -11.66 3.55
CA PRO A 59 13.35 -12.38 4.78
C PRO A 59 13.78 -11.72 6.10
N THR A 60 14.92 -11.00 6.09
CA THR A 60 15.48 -10.30 7.26
C THR A 60 15.40 -8.78 7.13
N ALA A 61 14.49 -8.27 6.29
CA ALA A 61 14.35 -6.84 6.11
C ALA A 61 13.95 -6.15 7.43
N PRO A 62 14.44 -4.92 7.70
CA PRO A 62 13.99 -4.12 8.83
C PRO A 62 12.47 -4.03 8.88
N GLY A 63 11.83 -4.33 10.02
CA GLY A 63 10.36 -4.38 10.12
C GLY A 63 9.69 -5.59 9.46
N GLY A 64 10.47 -6.53 8.90
CA GLY A 64 9.99 -7.73 8.21
C GLY A 64 9.66 -7.51 6.73
N PRO A 65 9.57 -8.58 5.92
CA PRO A 65 9.39 -8.48 4.45
C PRO A 65 8.09 -7.75 4.05
N PHE A 66 7.06 -7.82 4.87
CA PHE A 66 5.74 -7.22 4.57
C PHE A 66 5.68 -5.71 4.86
N ALA A 67 6.73 -5.11 5.44
CA ALA A 67 6.81 -3.68 5.68
C ALA A 67 7.32 -2.87 4.45
N TRP A 68 7.74 -3.58 3.40
CA TRP A 68 8.47 -3.08 2.22
C TRP A 68 7.67 -3.06 0.91
N GLY A 69 6.34 -3.13 0.98
CA GLY A 69 5.50 -2.85 -0.18
C GLY A 69 5.65 -1.42 -0.70
N TYR A 70 5.37 -1.22 -1.99
CA TYR A 70 5.45 0.08 -2.69
C TYR A 70 6.87 0.65 -2.79
N CYS A 71 7.87 -0.23 -2.90
CA CYS A 71 9.28 0.14 -3.05
C CYS A 71 9.69 0.37 -4.50
N PHE A 72 8.98 -0.26 -5.45
CA PHE A 72 9.14 -0.13 -6.90
C PHE A 72 7.94 0.54 -7.54
#